data_AF-A0A2H6HE77-F1
#
_entry.id   AF-A0A2H6HE77-F1
#
_cell.length_a   1.000
_cell.length_b   1.000
_cell.length_c   1.000
_cell.angle_alpha   90.00
_cell.angle_beta   90.00
_cell.angle_gamma   90.00
#
_symmetry.space_group_name_H-M   'P 1'
#
loop_
_entity.id
_entity.type
_entity.pdbx_description
1 polymer ?
#
loop_
_entity_poly.entity_id
_entity_poly.type
_entity_poly.pdbx_seq_one_letter_code
_entity_poly.pdbx_strand_id
1 'polypeptide(L)' 'MVAEAKELGADAVVMTRFSTSMVMSGAAELLAYGTAVVLEPIQ' A
#
# COMPACT_ATOMS: atom_id res chain seq x y z
N MET A 1 -4.19 3.43 -2.72
CA MET A 1 -3.41 3.20 -1.48
C MET A 1 -3.20 4.46 -0.64
N VAL A 2 -2.29 5.40 -0.96
CA VAL A 2 -1.96 6.51 -0.02
C VAL A 2 -3.12 7.49 0.19
N ALA A 3 -3.85 7.83 -0.87
CA ALA A 3 -5.04 8.69 -0.76
C ALA A 3 -6.12 8.04 0.11
N GLU A 4 -6.46 6.78 -0.17
CA GLU A 4 -7.40 5.98 0.63
C GLU A 4 -6.96 5.87 2.10
N ALA A 5 -5.67 5.65 2.38
CA ALA A 5 -5.16 5.61 3.75
C ALA A 5 -5.40 6.95 4.48
N LYS A 6 -5.21 8.08 3.79
CA LYS A 6 -5.52 9.40 4.35
C LYS A 6 -7.01 9.61 4.58
N GLU A 7 -7.87 9.13 3.68
CA GLU A 7 -9.34 9.19 3.86
C GLU A 7 -9.80 8.35 5.07
N LEU A 8 -9.06 7.28 5.39
CA LEU A 8 -9.27 6.47 6.60
C LEU A 8 -8.67 7.09 7.88
N GLY A 9 -8.01 8.26 7.79
CA GLY A 9 -7.38 8.93 8.94
C GLY A 9 -6.06 8.32 9.38
N ALA A 10 -5.43 7.47 8.57
CA ALA A 10 -4.13 6.88 8.87
C ALA A 10 -2.98 7.89 8.68
N ASP A 11 -1.95 7.77 9.52
CA ASP A 11 -0.71 8.56 9.44
C ASP A 11 0.46 7.77 8.82
N ALA A 12 0.31 6.45 8.67
CA ALA A 12 1.30 5.58 8.05
C ALA A 12 0.65 4.42 7.27
N VAL A 13 1.43 3.83 6.36
CA VAL A 13 1.13 2.55 5.71
C VAL A 13 2.28 1.59 6.00
N VAL A 14 1.97 0.47 6.66
CA VAL A 14 2.96 -0.55 7.04
C VAL A 14 2.80 -1.82 6.19
N MET A 15 3.84 -2.65 6.18
CA MET A 15 3.91 -3.86 5.35
C MET A 15 3.62 -3.59 3.86
N THR A 16 4.11 -2.46 3.34
CA THR A 16 4.00 -2.13 1.91
C THR A 16 4.69 -3.19 1.07
N ARG A 17 3.96 -3.74 0.10
CA ARG A 17 4.46 -4.74 -0.85
C ARG A 17 4.12 -4.32 -2.26
N PHE A 18 5.04 -4.68 -3.16
CA PHE A 18 4.84 -4.61 -4.59
C PHE A 18 4.70 -6.04 -5.10
N SER A 19 3.65 -6.27 -5.89
CA SER A 19 3.45 -7.52 -6.60
C SER A 19 3.30 -7.20 -8.09
N THR A 20 3.75 -8.12 -8.94
CA THR A 20 3.58 -8.02 -10.37
C THR A 20 3.05 -9.33 -10.93
N SER A 21 2.28 -9.23 -12.01
CA SER A 21 1.78 -10.37 -12.76
C SER A 21 1.80 -10.06 -14.24
N MET A 22 2.29 -10.98 -15.06
CA MET A 22 2.17 -10.84 -16.51
C MET A 22 0.69 -10.93 -16.89
N VAL A 23 0.20 -9.96 -17.65
CA VAL A 23 -1.18 -9.98 -18.17
C VAL A 23 -1.23 -10.26 -19.67
N MET A 24 -0.19 -9.84 -20.41
CA MET A 24 -0.05 -10.08 -21.86
C MET A 24 1.43 -10.12 -22.23
N SER A 25 1.74 -10.51 -23.48
CA SER A 25 3.11 -10.40 -23.99
C SER A 25 3.58 -8.95 -23.93
N GLY A 26 4.67 -8.70 -23.20
CA GLY A 26 5.22 -7.35 -23.01
C GLY A 26 4.44 -6.43 -22.07
N ALA A 27 3.39 -6.92 -21.40
CA ALA A 27 2.62 -6.14 -20.43
C ALA A 27 2.44 -6.89 -19.10
N ALA A 28 2.66 -6.19 -18.00
CA ALA A 28 2.47 -6.70 -16.65
C ALA A 28 1.68 -5.70 -15.80
N GLU A 29 0.90 -6.21 -14.87
CA GLU A 29 0.32 -5.43 -13.79
C GLU A 29 1.35 -5.17 -12.69
N LEU A 30 1.21 -4.02 -12.04
CA LEU A 30 1.93 -3.66 -10.83
C LEU A 30 0.92 -3.30 -9.75
N LEU A 31 0.85 -4.11 -8.71
CA LEU A 31 0.01 -3.88 -7.54
C LEU A 31 0.87 -3.42 -6.37
N ALA A 32 0.52 -2.26 -5.80
CA ALA A 32 1.09 -1.78 -4.54
C ALA A 32 0.01 -1.78 -3.46
N TYR A 33 0.29 -2.43 -2.33
CA TYR A 33 -0.65 -2.57 -1.23
C TYR A 33 0.06 -2.62 0.13
N GLY A 34 -0.67 -2.34 1.20
CA GLY A 34 -0.17 -2.33 2.57
C GLY A 34 -1.32 -2.09 3.55
N THR A 35 -0.99 -1.95 4.84
CA THR A 35 -1.95 -1.73 5.91
C THR A 35 -1.90 -0.28 6.38
N ALA A 36 -3.02 0.43 6.29
CA ALA A 36 -3.17 1.77 6.85
C ALA A 36 -3.25 1.68 8.39
N VAL A 37 -2.44 2.47 9.10
CA VAL A 37 -2.37 2.47 10.57
C VAL A 37 -2.27 3.89 11.13
N VAL A 38 -2.60 4.05 12.41
CA VAL A 38 -2.28 5.24 13.22
C VAL A 38 -1.19 4.83 14.21
N LEU A 39 -0.10 5.58 14.28
CA LEU A 39 1.04 5.26 15.14
C LEU A 39 0.86 5.86 16.54
N GLU A 40 1.16 5.06 17.56
CA GLU A 40 1.31 5.55 18.93
C GLU A 40 2.79 5.83 19.24
N PRO A 41 3.12 6.86 20.04
CA PRO A 41 4.49 7.10 20.50
C PRO A 41 5.04 5.91 21.28
N ILE A 42 6.35 5.66 21.13
CA ILE A 42 7.05 4.70 21.98
C ILE A 42 7.19 5.32 23.38
N GLN A 43 6.74 4.61 24.41
CA GLN A 43 6.90 4.99 25.82
C GLN A 43 8.29 4.67 26.35
#